data_AF-A0A7K0CF82-F1
#
_entry.id   AF-A0A7K0CF82-F1
#
_cell.length_a   1.000
_cell.length_b   1.000
_cell.length_c   1.000
_cell.angle_alpha   90.00
_cell.angle_beta   90.00
_cell.angle_gamma   90.00
#
_symmetry.space_group_name_H-M   'P 1'
#
loop_
_entity.id
_entity.type
_entity.pdbx_description
1 polymer ?
#
loop_
_entity_poly.entity_id
_entity_poly.type
_entity_poly.pdbx_seq_one_letter_code
_entity_poly.pdbx_strand_id
1 'polypeptide(L)'
;MPSGPEIPLASKLAILLDRKRGADGKIPSTRAIAAATAEVPGGRPAMTHQVVNDLLNGVKVNPSTSQLQGLARAFDCPVAFFLPGYNGLTSLSVYEEQQDAREALRLVHDLGQAGVTELLEAAREIRARHGRTDLTVPEVPEAIPPAAEPPRPGRRRRLSFTEAAERAISDLEGT
;
A
#
# COMPACT_ATOMS: atom_id res chain seq x y z
N MET A 1 1.65 6.49 19.43
CA MET A 1 2.73 7.17 18.68
C MET A 1 3.50 6.11 17.90
N PRO A 2 4.01 6.41 16.69
CA PRO A 2 4.54 5.42 15.76
C PRO A 2 5.57 4.51 16.44
N SER A 3 5.18 3.26 16.68
CA SER A 3 5.96 2.27 17.41
C SER A 3 6.03 1.02 16.54
N GLY A 4 6.96 1.01 15.60
CA GLY A 4 7.21 -0.11 14.71
C GLY A 4 8.27 0.26 13.66
N PRO A 5 8.95 -0.73 13.07
CA PRO A 5 9.91 -0.49 11.99
C PRO A 5 9.22 0.26 10.84
N GLU A 6 9.94 1.17 10.18
CA GLU A 6 9.38 1.89 9.04
C GLU A 6 9.13 0.93 7.87
N ILE A 7 7.86 0.71 7.54
CA ILE A 7 7.48 -0.08 6.38
C ILE A 7 7.48 0.84 5.15
N PRO A 8 8.26 0.53 4.10
CA PRO A 8 8.27 1.33 2.87
C PRO A 8 6.88 1.43 2.24
N LEU A 9 6.59 2.56 1.59
CA LEU A 9 5.30 2.78 0.91
C LEU A 9 4.96 1.66 -0.09
N ALA A 10 5.95 1.22 -0.87
CA ALA A 10 5.79 0.12 -1.82
C ALA A 10 5.29 -1.17 -1.14
N SER A 11 5.86 -1.50 0.03
CA SER A 11 5.45 -2.66 0.82
C SER A 11 4.01 -2.50 1.34
N LYS A 12 3.65 -1.32 1.85
CA LYS A 12 2.27 -1.04 2.28
C LYS A 12 1.27 -1.21 1.13
N LEU A 13 1.63 -0.76 -0.07
CA LEU A 13 0.80 -0.94 -1.26
C LEU A 13 0.70 -2.41 -1.69
N ALA A 14 1.77 -3.20 -1.55
CA ALA A 14 1.74 -4.63 -1.85
C ALA A 14 0.75 -5.38 -0.94
N ILE A 15 0.73 -5.06 0.36
CA ILE A 15 -0.25 -5.61 1.31
C ILE A 15 -1.68 -5.24 0.89
N LEU A 16 -1.93 -3.99 0.50
CA LEU A 16 -3.26 -3.55 0.08
C LEU A 16 -3.69 -4.20 -1.24
N LEU A 17 -2.76 -4.42 -2.18
CA LEU A 17 -3.03 -5.16 -3.42
C LEU A 17 -3.47 -6.60 -3.14
N ASP A 18 -2.80 -7.26 -2.21
CA ASP A 18 -3.12 -8.64 -1.86
C ASP A 18 -4.51 -8.75 -1.22
N ARG A 19 -4.85 -7.79 -0.35
CA ARG A 19 -6.21 -7.67 0.23
C ARG A 19 -7.28 -7.34 -0.80
N LYS A 20 -6.95 -6.56 -1.83
CA LYS A 20 -7.89 -6.12 -2.88
C LYS A 20 -8.03 -7.12 -4.03
N ARG A 21 -7.52 -8.35 -3.89
CA ARG A 21 -7.83 -9.43 -4.85
C ARG A 21 -9.36 -9.53 -4.99
N GLY A 22 -9.86 -9.39 -6.21
CA GLY A 22 -11.30 -9.44 -6.47
C GLY A 22 -11.90 -10.82 -6.17
N ALA A 23 -13.22 -10.94 -6.26
CA ALA A 23 -13.93 -12.23 -6.13
C ALA A 23 -13.39 -13.30 -7.12
N ASP A 24 -12.86 -12.86 -8.26
CA ASP A 24 -12.22 -13.70 -9.28
C ASP A 24 -10.78 -14.09 -8.93
N GLY A 25 -10.27 -13.72 -7.75
CA GLY A 25 -8.89 -13.93 -7.29
C GLY A 25 -7.83 -13.09 -7.99
N LYS A 26 -8.23 -12.21 -8.93
CA LYS A 26 -7.31 -11.39 -9.74
C LYS A 26 -6.92 -10.11 -9.01
N ILE A 27 -5.63 -9.77 -9.12
CA ILE A 27 -5.08 -8.49 -8.65
C ILE A 27 -5.53 -7.38 -9.62
N PRO A 28 -6.02 -6.23 -9.13
CA PRO A 28 -6.35 -5.08 -9.97
C PRO A 28 -5.15 -4.61 -10.79
N SER A 29 -5.37 -4.30 -12.08
CA SER A 29 -4.31 -3.74 -12.92
C SER A 29 -3.92 -2.32 -12.48
N THR A 30 -2.69 -1.88 -12.77
CA THR A 30 -2.25 -0.49 -12.50
C THR A 30 -3.13 0.57 -13.15
N ARG A 31 -3.74 0.25 -14.31
CA ARG A 31 -4.73 1.12 -14.96
C ARG A 31 -6.03 1.22 -14.18
N ALA A 32 -6.51 0.09 -13.65
CA ALA A 32 -7.71 0.07 -12.82
C ALA A 32 -7.48 0.85 -11.51
N ILE A 33 -6.32 0.68 -10.88
CA ILE A 33 -5.95 1.43 -9.66
C ILE A 33 -5.87 2.91 -9.96
N ALA A 34 -5.19 3.32 -11.04
CA ALA A 34 -5.12 4.72 -11.43
C ALA A 34 -6.52 5.32 -11.64
N ALA A 35 -7.41 4.63 -12.37
CA ALA A 35 -8.78 5.08 -12.56
C ALA A 35 -9.53 5.24 -11.23
N ALA A 36 -9.34 4.32 -10.29
CA ALA A 36 -9.94 4.36 -8.96
C ALA A 36 -9.40 5.48 -8.04
N THR A 37 -8.32 6.18 -8.44
CA THR A 37 -7.84 7.35 -7.68
C THR A 37 -8.64 8.62 -7.91
N ALA A 38 -9.55 8.63 -8.90
CA ALA A 38 -10.43 9.75 -9.16
C ALA A 38 -11.33 10.06 -7.95
N GLU A 39 -11.72 11.32 -7.77
CA GLU A 39 -12.62 11.74 -6.69
C GLU A 39 -14.06 11.27 -6.90
N VAL A 40 -14.45 11.16 -8.17
CA VAL A 40 -15.77 10.69 -8.60
C VAL A 40 -15.64 9.59 -9.63
N PRO A 41 -16.60 8.65 -9.73
CA PRO A 41 -16.60 7.63 -10.77
C PRO A 41 -16.52 8.26 -12.17
N GLY A 42 -15.54 7.84 -12.97
CA GLY A 42 -15.28 8.41 -14.31
C GLY A 42 -14.57 9.76 -14.33
N GLY A 43 -14.23 10.32 -13.17
CA GLY A 43 -13.49 11.58 -13.05
C GLY A 43 -12.01 11.46 -13.43
N ARG A 44 -11.30 12.60 -13.40
CA ARG A 44 -9.86 12.63 -13.67
C ARG A 44 -9.09 11.92 -12.53
N PRO A 45 -8.24 10.93 -12.84
CA PRO A 45 -7.36 10.31 -11.87
C PRO A 45 -6.41 11.30 -11.19
N ALA A 46 -6.14 11.09 -9.90
CA ALA A 46 -5.13 11.85 -9.17
C ALA A 46 -3.70 11.55 -9.66
N MET A 47 -3.51 10.40 -10.32
CA MET A 47 -2.24 10.01 -10.92
C MET A 47 -2.40 9.07 -12.11
N THR A 48 -1.37 9.01 -12.95
CA THR A 48 -1.34 8.10 -14.09
C THR A 48 -0.97 6.68 -13.65
N HIS A 49 -1.30 5.69 -14.48
CA HIS A 49 -0.92 4.29 -14.25
C HIS A 49 0.60 4.08 -14.17
N GLN A 50 1.39 4.91 -14.86
CA GLN A 50 2.85 4.88 -14.74
C GLN A 50 3.30 5.28 -13.33
N VAL A 51 2.72 6.36 -12.77
CA VAL A 51 3.02 6.79 -11.40
C VAL A 51 2.61 5.72 -10.39
N VAL A 52 1.45 5.08 -10.57
CA VAL A 52 1.05 3.93 -9.74
C VAL A 52 2.10 2.81 -9.81
N ASN A 53 2.55 2.45 -11.01
CA ASN A 53 3.56 1.42 -11.19
C ASN A 53 4.90 1.80 -10.52
N ASP A 54 5.31 3.06 -10.63
CA ASP A 54 6.56 3.53 -10.01
C ASP A 54 6.48 3.51 -8.48
N LEU A 55 5.31 3.81 -7.90
CA LEU A 55 5.06 3.72 -6.46
C LEU A 55 5.06 2.26 -5.97
N LEU A 56 4.41 1.35 -6.71
CA LEU A 56 4.37 -0.08 -6.39
C LEU A 56 5.75 -0.74 -6.39
N ASN A 57 6.63 -0.30 -7.29
CA ASN A 57 8.00 -0.81 -7.39
C ASN A 57 9.00 -0.03 -6.53
N GLY A 58 8.55 0.98 -5.77
CA GLY A 58 9.42 1.81 -4.94
C GLY A 58 10.37 2.74 -5.71
N VAL A 59 10.19 2.90 -7.02
CA VAL A 59 10.94 3.88 -7.85
C VAL A 59 10.57 5.30 -7.43
N LYS A 60 9.28 5.53 -7.19
CA LYS A 60 8.78 6.75 -6.54
C LYS A 60 8.43 6.42 -5.10
N VAL A 61 8.93 7.22 -4.16
CA VAL A 61 8.69 7.00 -2.71
C VAL A 61 7.90 8.14 -2.04
N ASN A 62 7.88 9.32 -2.65
CA ASN A 62 7.26 10.54 -2.11
C ASN A 62 6.11 11.02 -3.02
N PRO A 63 4.91 10.42 -2.91
CA PRO A 63 3.70 10.94 -3.57
C PRO A 63 3.22 12.25 -2.92
N SER A 64 2.50 13.09 -3.67
CA SER A 64 1.84 14.27 -3.11
C SER A 64 0.65 13.90 -2.22
N THR A 65 0.16 14.84 -1.41
CA THR A 65 -1.05 14.65 -0.58
C THR A 65 -2.26 14.24 -1.41
N SER A 66 -2.47 14.86 -2.58
CA SER A 66 -3.55 14.50 -3.50
C SER A 66 -3.40 13.07 -4.04
N GLN A 67 -2.17 12.61 -4.27
CA GLN A 67 -1.87 11.25 -4.68
C GLN A 67 -2.14 10.25 -3.55
N LEU A 68 -1.77 10.58 -2.31
CA LEU A 68 -2.07 9.77 -1.13
C LEU A 68 -3.57 9.62 -0.89
N GLN A 69 -4.34 10.71 -1.01
CA GLN A 69 -5.80 10.67 -0.94
C GLN A 69 -6.41 9.83 -2.07
N GLY A 70 -5.88 9.95 -3.28
CA GLY A 70 -6.27 9.10 -4.41
C GLY A 70 -6.02 7.62 -4.16
N LEU A 71 -4.86 7.26 -3.58
CA LEU A 71 -4.55 5.88 -3.21
C LEU A 71 -5.47 5.36 -2.11
N ALA A 72 -5.74 6.17 -1.08
CA ALA A 72 -6.67 5.80 -0.01
C ALA A 72 -8.05 5.45 -0.54
N ARG A 73 -8.59 6.26 -1.46
CA ARG A 73 -9.84 5.94 -2.17
C ARG A 73 -9.72 4.66 -3.00
N ALA A 74 -8.63 4.53 -3.77
CA ALA A 74 -8.44 3.37 -4.63
C ALA A 74 -8.32 2.05 -3.85
N PHE A 75 -7.77 2.09 -2.64
CA PHE A 75 -7.57 0.92 -1.78
C PHE A 75 -8.59 0.76 -0.67
N ASP A 76 -9.50 1.72 -0.50
CA ASP A 76 -10.48 1.76 0.58
C ASP A 76 -9.81 1.62 1.96
N CYS A 77 -8.86 2.52 2.22
CA CYS A 77 -8.07 2.51 3.45
C CYS A 77 -7.78 3.92 3.99
N PRO A 78 -7.52 4.07 5.29
CA PRO A 78 -7.07 5.33 5.89
C PRO A 78 -5.86 5.94 5.19
N VAL A 79 -5.91 7.24 4.87
CA VAL A 79 -4.78 7.97 4.26
C VAL A 79 -3.53 7.88 5.15
N ALA A 80 -3.72 7.94 6.46
CA ALA A 80 -2.65 7.89 7.45
C ALA A 80 -1.79 6.63 7.32
N PHE A 81 -2.35 5.51 6.82
CA PHE A 81 -1.60 4.27 6.65
C PHE A 81 -0.41 4.44 5.69
N PHE A 82 -0.48 5.35 4.72
CA PHE A 82 0.64 5.60 3.82
C PHE A 82 1.76 6.47 4.41
N LEU A 83 1.55 7.08 5.58
CA LEU A 83 2.53 7.94 6.21
C LEU A 83 3.64 7.11 6.90
N PRO A 84 4.89 7.62 6.97
CA PRO A 84 5.95 6.98 7.73
C PRO A 84 5.57 6.76 9.19
N GLY A 85 5.90 5.58 9.75
CA GLY A 85 5.60 5.21 11.13
C GLY A 85 4.16 4.74 11.42
N TYR A 86 3.22 4.91 10.48
CA TYR A 86 1.82 4.50 10.64
C TYR A 86 1.56 3.16 9.94
N ASN A 87 1.76 2.05 10.65
CA ASN A 87 1.69 0.70 10.09
C ASN A 87 0.41 -0.08 10.46
N GLY A 88 -0.35 0.41 11.44
CA GLY A 88 -1.54 -0.26 11.94
C GLY A 88 -2.76 0.00 11.06
N LEU A 89 -2.89 -0.68 9.92
CA LEU A 89 -4.06 -0.51 9.04
C LEU A 89 -5.38 -0.74 9.80
N THR A 90 -5.45 -1.82 10.58
CA THR A 90 -6.65 -2.17 11.36
C THR A 90 -6.97 -1.13 12.44
N SER A 91 -5.97 -0.65 13.17
CA SER A 91 -6.20 0.36 14.22
C SER A 91 -6.58 1.71 13.64
N LEU A 92 -6.01 2.08 12.49
CA LEU A 92 -6.38 3.29 11.76
C LEU A 92 -7.80 3.22 11.20
N SER A 93 -8.21 2.08 10.65
CA SER A 93 -9.60 1.88 10.19
C SER A 93 -10.58 2.00 11.34
N VAL A 94 -10.31 1.34 12.48
CA VAL A 94 -11.14 1.45 13.69
C VAL A 94 -11.22 2.89 14.17
N TYR A 95 -10.11 3.64 14.14
CA TYR A 95 -10.07 5.04 14.52
C TYR A 95 -10.94 5.94 13.62
N GLU A 96 -10.92 5.73 12.30
CA GLU A 96 -11.70 6.54 11.35
C GLU A 96 -13.20 6.16 11.40
N GLU A 97 -13.52 4.88 11.54
CA GLU A 97 -14.90 4.37 11.44
C GLU A 97 -15.68 4.43 12.75
N GLN A 98 -15.03 4.23 13.91
CA GLN A 98 -15.72 4.10 15.19
C GLN A 98 -15.55 5.35 16.07
N GLN A 99 -16.66 6.05 16.32
CA GLN A 99 -16.67 7.22 17.21
C GLN A 99 -16.25 6.85 18.64
N ASP A 100 -16.71 5.71 19.14
CA ASP A 100 -16.38 5.24 20.50
C ASP A 100 -14.89 4.93 20.66
N ALA A 101 -14.20 4.49 19.59
CA ALA A 101 -12.76 4.28 19.62
C ALA A 101 -11.99 5.61 19.78
N ARG A 102 -12.47 6.68 19.15
CA ARG A 102 -11.90 8.03 19.32
C ARG A 102 -12.14 8.56 20.73
N GLU A 103 -13.34 8.34 21.27
CA GLU A 103 -13.65 8.75 22.64
C GLU A 103 -12.83 7.96 23.66
N ALA A 104 -12.69 6.65 23.48
CA ALA A 104 -11.83 5.82 24.33
C ALA A 104 -10.38 6.32 24.33
N LEU A 105 -9.82 6.66 23.17
CA LEU A 105 -8.47 7.25 23.08
C LEU A 105 -8.37 8.60 23.78
N ARG A 106 -9.43 9.43 23.71
CA ARG A 106 -9.48 10.72 24.43
C ARG A 106 -9.50 10.51 25.94
N LEU A 107 -10.28 9.54 26.43
CA LEU A 107 -10.32 9.20 27.86
C LEU A 107 -8.99 8.63 28.33
N VAL A 108 -8.34 7.79 27.52
CA VAL A 108 -7.01 7.22 27.81
C VAL A 108 -5.95 8.30 27.99
N HIS A 109 -6.01 9.39 27.23
CA HIS A 109 -5.04 10.49 27.31
C HIS A 109 -4.90 11.02 28.75
N ASP A 110 -6.01 11.12 29.48
CA ASP A 110 -6.04 11.72 30.81
C ASP A 110 -5.66 10.74 31.93
N LEU A 111 -5.53 9.44 31.63
CA LEU A 111 -5.28 8.38 32.62
C LEU A 111 -3.80 8.05 32.83
N GLY A 112 -2.91 8.53 31.95
CA GLY A 112 -1.48 8.24 32.00
C GLY A 112 -1.13 6.75 31.83
N GLN A 113 0.14 6.39 32.05
CA GLN A 113 0.67 5.06 31.72
C GLN A 113 0.00 3.91 32.50
N ALA A 114 -0.34 4.15 33.77
CA ALA A 114 -1.00 3.15 34.61
C ALA A 114 -2.40 2.81 34.08
N GLY A 115 -3.20 3.83 33.75
CA GLY A 115 -4.53 3.60 33.19
C GLY A 115 -4.52 3.01 31.79
N VAL A 116 -3.52 3.34 30.95
CA VAL A 116 -3.32 2.64 29.66
C VAL A 116 -3.13 1.13 29.88
N THR A 117 -2.38 0.75 30.91
CA THR A 117 -2.07 -0.66 31.19
C THR A 117 -3.32 -1.42 31.64
N GLU A 118 -4.09 -0.84 32.56
CA GLU A 118 -5.36 -1.40 33.03
C GLU A 118 -6.38 -1.55 31.88
N LEU A 119 -6.47 -0.55 31.01
CA LEU A 119 -7.40 -0.56 29.88
C LEU A 119 -7.00 -1.61 28.83
N LEU A 120 -5.70 -1.85 28.63
CA LEU A 120 -5.21 -2.94 27.78
C LEU A 120 -5.54 -4.32 28.36
N GLU A 121 -5.42 -4.51 29.68
CA GLU A 121 -5.80 -5.76 30.34
C GLU A 121 -7.30 -6.01 30.23
N ALA A 122 -8.13 -5.01 30.51
CA ALA A 122 -9.57 -5.09 30.36
C ALA A 122 -9.98 -5.41 28.91
N ALA A 123 -9.34 -4.77 27.92
CA ALA A 123 -9.58 -5.05 26.51
C ALA A 123 -9.22 -6.48 26.12
N ARG A 124 -8.10 -7.03 26.64
CA ARG A 124 -7.71 -8.43 26.44
C ARG A 124 -8.72 -9.39 27.04
N GLU A 125 -9.22 -9.10 28.23
CA GLU A 125 -10.23 -9.93 28.91
C GLU A 125 -11.57 -9.92 28.15
N ILE A 126 -12.05 -8.75 27.72
CA ILE A 126 -13.24 -8.62 26.87
C ILE A 126 -13.07 -9.46 25.61
N ARG A 127 -11.91 -9.34 24.95
CA ARG A 127 -11.61 -10.09 23.72
C ARG A 127 -11.61 -11.60 23.94
N ALA A 128 -11.05 -12.07 25.06
CA ALA A 128 -11.07 -13.48 25.45
C ALA A 128 -12.51 -13.99 25.68
N ARG A 129 -13.37 -13.22 26.38
CA ARG A 129 -14.78 -13.56 26.58
C ARG A 129 -15.57 -13.70 25.28
N HIS A 130 -15.24 -12.90 24.27
CA HIS A 130 -15.86 -12.96 22.95
C HIS A 130 -15.23 -14.02 22.01
N GLY A 131 -14.36 -14.91 22.51
CA GLY A 131 -13.77 -16.00 21.73
C GLY A 131 -12.79 -15.55 20.65
N ARG A 132 -12.31 -14.30 20.71
CA ARG A 132 -11.33 -13.75 19.76
C ARG A 132 -9.91 -13.97 20.29
N THR A 133 -9.45 -15.22 20.34
CA THR A 133 -8.20 -15.61 21.00
C THR A 133 -6.91 -15.24 20.26
N ASP A 134 -6.97 -14.91 18.97
CA ASP A 134 -5.77 -14.47 18.25
C ASP A 134 -5.31 -13.11 18.76
N LEU A 135 -4.15 -13.09 19.44
CA LEU A 135 -3.47 -11.89 19.91
C LEU A 135 -3.02 -10.97 18.76
N THR A 136 -3.02 -11.49 17.54
CA THR A 136 -2.80 -10.73 16.33
C THR A 136 -4.08 -9.98 15.99
N VAL A 137 -4.17 -8.72 16.41
CA VAL A 137 -4.66 -7.72 15.44
C VAL A 137 -3.82 -7.99 14.18
N PRO A 138 -4.39 -8.17 12.98
CA PRO A 138 -3.59 -8.31 11.78
C PRO A 138 -2.82 -7.01 11.58
N GLU A 139 -1.70 -6.89 12.30
CA GLU A 139 -0.59 -6.04 11.98
C GLU A 139 -0.16 -6.51 10.61
N VAL A 140 -0.08 -5.52 9.74
CA VAL A 140 0.36 -5.69 8.37
C VAL A 140 1.63 -6.56 8.40
N PRO A 141 1.64 -7.73 7.71
CA PRO A 141 2.78 -8.64 7.75
C PRO A 141 4.07 -7.87 7.48
N GLU A 142 5.13 -8.19 8.23
CA GLU A 142 6.47 -7.69 7.90
C GLU A 142 6.76 -8.04 6.44
N ALA A 143 7.06 -7.00 5.67
CA ALA A 143 7.24 -7.16 4.23
C ALA A 143 8.54 -7.93 3.97
N ILE A 144 8.40 -9.04 3.25
CA ILE A 144 9.53 -9.70 2.61
C ILE A 144 10.14 -8.68 1.64
N PRO A 145 11.45 -8.41 1.69
CA PRO A 145 12.08 -7.52 0.71
C PRO A 145 11.76 -8.02 -0.70
N PRO A 146 11.46 -7.12 -1.66
CA PRO A 146 11.11 -7.54 -3.00
C PRO A 146 12.27 -8.37 -3.55
N ALA A 147 12.01 -9.66 -3.81
CA ALA A 147 12.95 -10.48 -4.55
C ALA A 147 13.20 -9.78 -5.88
N ALA A 148 14.46 -9.56 -6.22
CA ALA A 148 14.84 -9.00 -7.52
C ALA A 148 14.18 -9.86 -8.61
N GLU A 149 13.24 -9.27 -9.36
CA GLU A 149 12.61 -9.99 -10.47
C GLU A 149 13.72 -10.44 -11.43
N PRO A 150 13.81 -11.74 -11.78
CA PRO A 150 14.68 -12.15 -12.86
C PRO A 150 14.27 -11.40 -14.13
N PRO A 151 15.22 -10.99 -14.98
CA PRO A 151 14.94 -10.17 -16.15
C PRO A 151 13.89 -10.87 -17.02
N ARG A 152 12.73 -10.22 -17.18
CA ARG A 152 11.60 -10.76 -17.97
C ARG A 152 12.09 -11.08 -19.39
N PRO A 153 12.04 -12.34 -19.84
CA PRO A 153 12.44 -12.68 -21.19
C PRO A 153 11.38 -12.12 -22.15
N GLY A 154 11.80 -11.24 -23.07
CA GLY A 154 10.95 -10.86 -24.20
C GLY A 154 10.81 -9.37 -24.49
N ARG A 155 11.39 -8.46 -23.70
CA ARG A 155 11.47 -7.05 -24.16
C ARG A 155 12.57 -6.99 -25.23
N ARG A 156 12.17 -7.13 -26.51
CA ARG A 156 13.08 -6.90 -27.66
C ARG A 156 13.85 -5.62 -27.39
N ARG A 157 15.16 -5.77 -27.16
CA ARG A 157 16.09 -4.65 -26.98
C ARG A 157 15.87 -3.75 -28.19
N ARG A 158 15.52 -2.47 -27.96
CA ARG A 158 15.59 -1.49 -29.04
C ARG A 158 17.06 -1.47 -29.46
N LEU A 159 17.32 -1.91 -30.69
CA LEU A 159 18.66 -1.90 -31.26
C LEU A 159 19.21 -0.48 -31.10
N SER A 160 20.41 -0.40 -30.58
CA SER A 160 21.13 0.87 -30.48
C SER A 160 21.32 1.45 -31.89
N PHE A 161 21.50 2.77 -31.98
CA PHE A 161 21.63 3.46 -33.26
C PHE A 161 22.79 2.88 -34.12
N THR A 162 23.84 2.40 -33.46
CA THR A 162 24.98 1.70 -34.06
C THR A 162 24.59 0.32 -34.61
N GLU A 163 23.86 -0.49 -33.84
CA GLU A 163 23.39 -1.82 -34.28
C GLU A 163 22.37 -1.73 -35.43
N ALA A 164 21.57 -0.67 -35.48
CA ALA A 164 20.66 -0.42 -36.59
C ALA A 164 21.40 -0.01 -37.88
N ALA A 165 22.49 0.75 -37.76
CA ALA A 165 23.32 1.15 -38.89
C ALA A 165 24.11 -0.02 -39.48
N GLU A 166 24.69 -0.89 -38.65
CA GLU A 166 25.40 -2.10 -39.09
C GLU A 166 24.48 -3.07 -39.84
N ARG A 167 23.23 -3.21 -39.41
CA ARG A 167 22.25 -4.05 -40.08
C ARG A 167 21.82 -3.49 -41.44
N ALA A 168 21.68 -2.17 -41.55
CA ALA A 168 21.37 -1.50 -42.81
C ALA A 168 22.53 -1.61 -43.82
N ILE A 169 23.78 -1.60 -43.35
CA ILE A 169 24.97 -1.82 -44.19
C ILE A 169 25.02 -3.28 -44.65
N SER A 170 24.77 -4.23 -43.74
CA SER A 170 24.74 -5.67 -44.07
C SER A 170 23.64 -6.03 -45.08
N ASP A 171 22.48 -5.35 -45.06
CA ASP A 171 21.40 -5.56 -46.04
C ASP A 171 21.72 -4.93 -47.42
N LEU A 172 22.66 -3.98 -47.48
CA LEU A 172 23.14 -3.33 -48.70
C LEU A 172 24.30 -4.09 -49.37
N GLU A 173 25.06 -4.86 -48.59
CA GLU A 173 26.20 -5.67 -49.06
C GLU A 173 25.84 -7.14 -49.38
N GLY A 174 24.55 -7.51 -49.26
CA GLY A 174 24.07 -8.87 -49.53
C GLY A 174 23.83 -9.17 -51.02
N THR A 175 24.77 -9.89 -51.65
CA THR A 175 24.52 -10.87 -52.73
C THR A 175 23.99 -12.18 -52.18
#